data_AF-A0A0F9KQM7-F1
#
_entry.id   AF-A0A0F9KQM7-F1
#
_cell.length_a   1.000
_cell.length_b   1.000
_cell.length_c   1.000
_cell.angle_alpha   90.00
_cell.angle_beta   90.00
_cell.angle_gamma   90.00
#
_symmetry.space_group_name_H-M   'P 1'
#
loop_
_entity.id
_entity.type
_entity.pdbx_description
1 polymer ?
#
loop_
_entity_poly.entity_id
_entity_poly.type
_entity_poly.pdbx_seq_one_letter_code
_entity_poly.pdbx_strand_id
1 'polypeptide(L)'
;MLLKIDKNQPVFTIPDWHLLEMVMKEQAPDFMFMCAYHTSENTTLNLFKHRDTRRYINITRANRYEYIPESFCFWEFSTGGYAQISKEDAIHHVLS
;
A
#
# COMPACT_ATOMS: atom_id res chain seq x y z
N MET A 1 -5.16 0.58 17.13
CA MET A 1 -3.69 0.68 17.21
C MET A 1 -3.25 1.46 15.98
N LEU A 2 -2.65 2.65 16.15
CA LEU A 2 -2.25 3.50 15.03
C LEU A 2 -0.80 3.15 14.65
N LEU A 3 -0.59 2.70 13.41
CA LEU A 3 0.74 2.39 12.91
C LEU A 3 1.60 3.66 12.89
N LYS A 4 2.65 3.70 13.72
CA LYS A 4 3.69 4.74 13.62
C LYS A 4 4.66 4.37 12.51
N ILE A 5 4.68 5.20 11.48
CA ILE A 5 5.66 5.11 10.39
C ILE A 5 6.93 5.83 10.83
N ASP A 6 8.05 5.12 10.78
CA ASP A 6 9.36 5.76 10.93
C ASP A 6 9.67 6.53 9.63
N LYS A 7 9.64 7.86 9.72
CA LYS A 7 9.78 8.74 8.56
C LYS A 7 11.22 8.86 8.06
N ASN A 8 12.19 8.26 8.75
CA ASN A 8 13.59 8.62 8.57
C ASN A 8 14.40 7.70 7.66
N GLN A 9 13.86 6.59 7.14
CA GLN A 9 14.54 5.85 6.07
C GLN A 9 13.57 5.24 5.06
N PRO A 10 13.47 5.78 3.83
CA PRO A 10 12.96 4.99 2.72
C PRO A 10 13.91 3.81 2.53
N VAL A 11 13.40 2.58 2.69
CA VAL A 11 14.18 1.39 2.35
C VAL A 11 13.96 1.14 0.87
N PHE A 12 15.05 1.14 0.10
CA PHE A 12 15.04 0.73 -1.30
C PHE A 12 14.95 -0.79 -1.37
N THR A 13 13.80 -1.35 -0.98
CA THR A 13 13.48 -2.75 -1.26
C THR A 13 13.10 -2.89 -2.73
N ILE A 14 13.36 -4.07 -3.29
CA ILE A 14 12.78 -4.46 -4.58
C ILE A 14 11.26 -4.28 -4.45
N PRO A 15 10.61 -3.54 -5.37
CA PRO A 15 9.16 -3.35 -5.34
C PRO A 15 8.43 -4.69 -5.37
N ASP A 16 7.58 -4.95 -4.36
CA ASP A 16 6.68 -6.11 -4.36
C ASP A 16 5.45 -5.78 -5.22
N TRP A 17 5.65 -5.80 -6.54
CA TRP A 17 4.60 -5.60 -7.54
C TRP A 17 3.45 -6.59 -7.39
N HIS A 18 3.73 -7.74 -6.78
CA HIS A 18 2.76 -8.81 -6.62
C HIS A 18 1.59 -8.41 -5.71
N LEU A 19 1.86 -7.60 -4.67
CA LEU A 19 0.81 -7.01 -3.84
C LEU A 19 -0.19 -6.22 -4.68
N LEU A 20 0.32 -5.47 -5.65
CA LEU A 20 -0.50 -4.63 -6.52
C LEU A 20 -1.23 -5.46 -7.58
N GLU A 21 -0.55 -6.42 -8.21
CA GLU A 21 -1.12 -7.33 -9.20
C GLU A 21 -2.33 -8.09 -8.67
N MET A 22 -2.30 -8.52 -7.40
CA MET A 22 -3.40 -9.25 -6.78
C MET A 22 -4.64 -8.38 -6.53
N VAL A 23 -4.43 -7.07 -6.38
CA VAL A 23 -5.50 -6.10 -6.10
C VAL A 23 -6.07 -5.55 -7.40
N MET A 24 -5.20 -5.11 -8.30
CA MET A 24 -5.56 -4.35 -9.51
C MET A 24 -5.57 -5.21 -10.79
N LYS A 25 -5.11 -6.47 -10.74
CA LYS A 25 -5.02 -7.39 -11.89
C LYS A 25 -4.49 -6.67 -13.15
N GLU A 26 -5.27 -6.65 -14.23
CA GLU A 26 -4.91 -6.08 -15.54
C GLU A 26 -4.64 -4.57 -15.52
N GLN A 27 -4.99 -3.87 -14.44
CA GLN A 27 -4.79 -2.42 -14.26
C GLN A 27 -3.50 -2.09 -13.49
N ALA A 28 -2.75 -3.10 -13.04
CA ALA A 28 -1.44 -2.91 -12.45
C ALA A 28 -0.40 -2.13 -13.31
N PRO A 29 -0.35 -2.23 -14.66
CA PRO A 29 0.63 -1.48 -15.46
C PRO A 29 0.43 0.04 -15.39
N ASP A 30 -0.75 0.51 -14.99
CA ASP A 30 -1.02 1.93 -14.80
C ASP A 30 -0.51 2.45 -13.46
N PHE A 31 0.18 1.65 -12.66
CA PHE A 31 0.75 2.07 -11.39
C PHE A 31 2.27 2.00 -11.38
N MET A 32 2.85 2.94 -10.65
CA MET A 32 4.29 3.03 -10.39
C MET A 32 4.54 2.87 -8.90
N PHE A 33 5.46 1.98 -8.53
CA PHE A 33 5.97 1.93 -7.16
C PHE A 33 6.72 3.21 -6.83
N MET A 34 6.38 3.82 -5.69
CA MET A 34 7.02 5.05 -5.23
C MET A 34 8.06 4.78 -4.16
N CYS A 35 7.68 4.05 -3.11
CA CYS A 35 8.54 3.73 -1.98
C CYS A 35 7.90 2.71 -1.04
N ALA A 36 8.71 2.14 -0.17
CA ALA A 36 8.29 1.30 0.94
C ALA A 36 8.65 1.98 2.27
N TYR A 37 7.71 1.98 3.22
CA TYR A 37 7.91 2.48 4.57
C TYR A 37 7.86 1.33 5.57
N HIS A 38 8.88 1.20 6.41
CA HIS A 38 8.84 0.28 7.53
C HIS A 38 8.12 0.92 8.71
N THR A 39 7.16 0.20 9.28
CA THR A 39 6.54 0.56 10.55
C THR A 39 7.29 -0.09 11.70
N SER A 40 7.10 0.42 12.92
CA SER A 40 7.67 -0.16 14.14
C SER A 40 7.22 -1.60 14.44
N GLU A 41 6.27 -2.13 13.66
CA GLU A 41 5.61 -3.42 13.88
C GLU A 41 6.07 -4.50 12.87
N ASN A 42 7.25 -4.35 12.27
CA ASN A 42 7.75 -5.23 11.20
C ASN A 42 6.83 -5.29 9.96
N THR A 43 5.93 -4.31 9.81
CA THR A 43 5.08 -4.17 8.62
C THR A 43 5.75 -3.23 7.63
N THR A 44 5.69 -3.57 6.35
CA THR A 44 6.15 -2.69 5.27
C THR A 44 4.94 -2.18 4.50
N LEU A 45 4.73 -0.86 4.52
CA LEU A 45 3.74 -0.15 3.72
C LEU A 45 4.31 0.17 2.35
N ASN A 46 3.78 -0.45 1.30
CA ASN A 46 4.18 -0.19 -0.08
C ASN A 46 3.25 0.87 -0.67
N LEU A 47 3.84 1.95 -1.19
CA LEU A 47 3.14 3.06 -1.83
C LEU A 47 3.23 2.91 -3.35
N PHE A 48 2.08 2.82 -4.01
CA PHE A 48 1.97 2.86 -5.46
C PHE A 48 1.20 4.12 -5.89
N LYS A 49 1.64 4.75 -6.97
CA LYS A 49 0.99 5.92 -7.57
C LYS A 49 0.41 5.52 -8.92
N HIS A 50 -0.84 5.88 -9.17
CA HIS A 50 -1.42 5.72 -10.50
C HIS A 50 -0.74 6.69 -11.50
N ARG A 51 -0.52 6.25 -12.73
CA ARG A 51 0.22 6.94 -13.78
C ARG A 51 -0.45 8.25 -14.17
N ASP A 52 -1.76 8.18 -14.42
CA ASP A 52 -2.53 9.30 -14.96
C ASP A 52 -3.22 10.15 -13.89
N THR A 53 -3.28 9.67 -12.64
CA THR A 53 -3.91 10.42 -11.55
C THR A 53 -2.88 10.87 -10.53
N ARG A 54 -3.23 11.85 -9.69
CA ARG A 54 -2.39 12.28 -8.57
C ARG A 54 -2.61 11.45 -7.31
N ARG A 55 -3.22 10.26 -7.46
CA ARG A 55 -3.73 9.45 -6.36
C ARG A 55 -2.81 8.26 -6.10
N TYR A 56 -2.86 7.79 -4.86
CA TYR A 56 -1.96 6.77 -4.35
C TYR A 56 -2.75 5.65 -3.70
N ILE A 57 -2.20 4.44 -3.75
CA ILE A 57 -2.67 3.29 -2.98
C ILE A 57 -1.55 2.80 -2.09
N ASN A 58 -1.87 2.60 -0.81
CA ASN A 58 -0.94 2.06 0.17
C ASN A 58 -1.37 0.64 0.56
N ILE A 59 -0.46 -0.32 0.45
CA ILE A 59 -0.76 -1.75 0.63
C ILE A 59 0.24 -2.39 1.60
N THR A 60 -0.26 -3.20 2.53
CA THR A 60 0.54 -4.08 3.41
C THR A 60 -0.01 -5.51 3.38
N ARG A 61 0.79 -6.51 3.72
CA ARG A 61 0.27 -7.82 4.16
C ARG A 61 -0.17 -7.73 5.61
N ALA A 62 -1.40 -8.13 5.90
CA ALA A 62 -1.99 -8.24 7.24
C ALA A 62 -1.19 -9.21 8.13
N ASN A 63 -0.64 -10.27 7.53
CA ASN A 63 0.22 -11.22 8.21
C ASN A 63 1.55 -11.39 7.44
N ARG A 64 2.69 -11.18 8.11
CA ARG A 64 4.02 -11.19 7.46
C ARG A 64 4.42 -12.57 6.92
N TYR A 65 3.81 -13.63 7.45
CA TYR A 65 4.22 -15.01 7.23
C TYR A 65 3.30 -15.82 6.31
N GLU A 66 2.20 -15.23 5.85
CA GLU A 66 1.20 -15.95 5.06
C GLU A 66 0.95 -15.24 3.73
N TYR A 67 1.06 -16.00 2.65
CA TYR A 67 0.70 -15.54 1.32
C TYR A 67 -0.74 -15.98 1.05
N ILE A 68 -1.69 -15.18 1.55
CA ILE A 68 -3.12 -15.36 1.35
C ILE A 68 -3.66 -14.07 0.71
N PRO A 69 -4.28 -14.13 -0.49
CA PRO A 69 -4.80 -12.97 -1.20
C PRO A 69 -5.75 -12.06 -0.42
N GLU A 70 -6.47 -12.63 0.55
CA GLU A 70 -7.43 -11.89 1.39
C GLU A 70 -6.76 -11.16 2.56
N SER A 71 -5.48 -11.42 2.81
CA SER A 71 -4.71 -10.84 3.90
C SER A 71 -4.02 -9.53 3.49
N PHE A 72 -4.57 -8.73 2.57
CA PHE A 72 -4.03 -7.39 2.30
C PHE A 72 -4.78 -6.33 3.10
N CYS A 73 -4.03 -5.39 3.68
CA CYS A 73 -4.61 -4.19 4.28
C CYS A 73 -4.30 -2.97 3.41
N PHE A 74 -5.30 -2.11 3.29
CA PHE A 74 -5.23 -0.87 2.53
C PHE A 74 -5.24 0.31 3.49
N TRP A 75 -4.48 1.35 3.16
CA TRP A 75 -4.32 2.50 4.05
C TRP A 75 -4.47 3.82 3.31
N GLU A 76 -5.16 4.75 3.94
CA GLU A 76 -5.22 6.15 3.53
C GLU A 76 -4.48 7.02 4.55
N PHE A 77 -3.73 8.00 4.06
CA PHE A 77 -3.16 9.02 4.94
C PHE A 77 -4.22 10.08 5.23
N SER A 78 -4.65 10.18 6.49
CA SER A 78 -5.64 11.15 6.95
C SER A 78 -5.23 11.75 8.29
N THR A 79 -5.61 13.01 8.55
CA THR A 79 -5.43 13.77 9.81
C THR A 79 -4.24 13.33 10.70
N GLY A 80 -3.03 13.37 10.14
CA GLY A 80 -1.80 13.13 10.90
C GLY A 80 -1.34 11.67 11.02
N GLY A 81 -1.99 10.71 10.35
CA GLY A 81 -1.59 9.30 10.37
C GLY A 81 -2.16 8.47 9.22
N TYR A 82 -1.91 7.17 9.26
CA TYR A 82 -2.52 6.22 8.33
C TYR A 82 -3.69 5.49 9.01
N ALA A 83 -4.83 5.48 8.33
CA ALA A 83 -6.02 4.73 8.74
C ALA A 83 -6.26 3.60 7.75
N GLN A 84 -6.62 2.42 8.26
CA GLN A 84 -6.98 1.29 7.41
C GLN A 84 -8.34 1.57 6.75
N ILE A 85 -8.42 1.30 5.44
CA ILE A 85 -9.65 1.44 4.65
C ILE A 85 -9.99 0.10 3.98
N SER A 86 -11.21 -0.01 3.45
CA SER A 86 -11.62 -1.20 2.69
C SER A 86 -10.87 -1.29 1.35
N LYS A 87 -10.84 -2.49 0.76
CA LYS A 87 -10.28 -2.69 -0.59
C LYS A 87 -11.05 -1.86 -1.61
N GLU A 88 -12.37 -1.86 -1.50
CA GLU A 88 -13.29 -1.17 -2.39
C GLU A 88 -13.05 0.34 -2.36
N ASP A 89 -12.89 0.92 -1.17
CA ASP A 89 -12.58 2.35 -1.01
C ASP A 89 -11.21 2.70 -1.59
N ALA A 90 -10.21 1.84 -1.40
CA ALA A 90 -8.87 2.06 -1.92
C ALA A 90 -8.85 2.05 -3.46
N ILE A 91 -9.56 1.12 -4.08
CA ILE A 91 -9.70 1.02 -5.54
C ILE A 91 -10.50 2.21 -6.07
N HIS A 92 -11.63 2.52 -5.46
CA HIS A 92 -12.44 3.68 -5.84
C HIS A 92 -11.65 4.98 -5.71
N HIS A 93 -10.83 5.11 -4.65
CA HIS A 93 -9.96 6.26 -4.45
C HIS A 93 -9.02 6.44 -5.64
N VAL A 94 -8.44 5.41 -6.24
CA VAL A 94 -7.45 5.61 -7.33
C VAL A 94 -8.05 5.65 -8.74
N LEU A 95 -9.23 5.06 -8.95
CA LEU A 95 -9.87 4.95 -10.27
C LEU A 95 -10.98 5.97 -10.56
N SER A 96 -11.49 6.68 -9.55
CA SER A 96 -12.41 7.82 -9.76
C SER A 96 -11.67 9.12 -10.07
#